data_AF-A0A382RJP7-F1
#
_entry.id   AF-A0A382RJP7-F1
#
_cell.length_a   1.000
_cell.length_b   1.000
_cell.length_c   1.000
_cell.angle_alpha   90.00
_cell.angle_beta   90.00
_cell.angle_gamma   90.00
#
_symmetry.space_group_name_H-M   'P 1'
#
loop_
_entity.id
_entity.type
_entity.pdbx_description
1 polymer ?
#
loop_
_entity_poly.entity_id
_entity_poly.type
_entity_poly.pdbx_seq_one_letter_code
_entity_poly.pdbx_strand_id
1 'polypeptide(L)' 'MDSVLFYCEQNEMEPETAASLITGKLKQKIREEAEELNFLPKTAKLPV' A
#
# COMPACT_ATOMS: atom_id res chain seq x y z
N MET A 1 -3.29 4.18 -9.91
CA MET A 1 -3.65 5.44 -9.21
C MET A 1 -5.15 5.47 -8.95
N ASP A 2 -5.95 5.02 -9.90
CA ASP A 2 -7.43 4.95 -9.84
C ASP A 2 -7.99 4.25 -8.60
N SER A 3 -7.39 3.14 -8.15
CA SER A 3 -7.84 2.41 -6.96
C SER A 3 -7.73 3.21 -5.66
N VAL A 4 -6.73 4.09 -5.55
CA VAL A 4 -6.54 4.95 -4.37
C VAL A 4 -7.56 6.10 -4.38
N LEU A 5 -7.79 6.70 -5.54
CA LEU A 5 -8.79 7.77 -5.72
C LEU A 5 -10.21 7.25 -5.45
N PHE A 6 -10.55 6.06 -5.95
CA PHE A 6 -11.85 5.43 -5.70
C PHE A 6 -12.06 5.15 -4.20
N TYR A 7 -11.04 4.65 -3.50
CA TYR A 7 -11.11 4.45 -2.05
C TYR A 7 -11.26 5.78 -1.30
N CYS A 8 -10.59 6.84 -1.76
CA CYS A 8 -10.72 8.18 -1.22
C CYS A 8 -12.15 8.72 -1.38
N GLU A 9 -12.72 8.60 -2.58
CA GLU A 9 -14.10 9.04 -2.88
C GLU A 9 -15.14 8.26 -2.07
N GLN A 10 -14.98 6.95 -1.91
CA GLN A 10 -15.91 6.12 -1.15
C GLN A 10 -15.88 6.39 0.37
N ASN A 11 -14.76 6.90 0.90
CA ASN A 11 -14.58 7.14 2.32
C ASN A 11 -14.58 8.64 2.69
N GLU A 12 -14.99 9.52 1.76
CA GLU A 12 -14.92 10.99 1.91
C GLU A 12 -13.54 11.46 2.41
N MET A 13 -12.49 10.80 1.93
CA MET A 13 -11.12 11.00 2.38
C MET A 13 -10.35 11.82 1.34
N GLU A 14 -9.73 12.91 1.76
CA GLU A 14 -8.91 13.74 0.87
C GLU A 14 -7.70 12.93 0.34
N PRO A 15 -7.39 13.00 -0.97
CA PRO A 15 -6.27 12.25 -1.58
C PRO A 15 -4.91 12.57 -0.94
N GLU A 16 -4.71 13.81 -0.49
CA GLU A 16 -3.50 14.22 0.24
C GLU A 16 -3.38 13.52 1.60
N THR A 17 -4.51 13.34 2.29
CA THR A 17 -4.58 12.59 3.54
C THR A 17 -4.27 11.12 3.29
N ALA A 18 -4.85 10.51 2.26
CA ALA A 18 -4.52 9.15 1.88
C ALA A 18 -3.03 9.01 1.51
N ALA A 19 -2.46 9.96 0.77
CA ALA A 19 -1.04 9.97 0.45
C ALA A 19 -0.15 10.02 1.70
N SER A 20 -0.54 10.79 2.72
CA SER A 20 0.15 10.83 4.02
C SER A 20 0.04 9.52 4.80
N LEU A 21 -1.07 8.79 4.65
CA LEU A 21 -1.32 7.50 5.30
C LEU A 21 -0.57 6.34 4.59
N ILE A 22 -0.31 6.46 3.28
CA ILE A 22 0.57 5.56 2.52
C ILE A 22 2.04 5.84 2.87
N THR A 23 2.36 5.64 4.13
CA THR A 23 3.72 5.67 4.68
C THR A 23 4.54 4.50 4.14
N GLY A 24 5.88 4.61 4.19
CA GLY A 24 6.78 3.51 3.82
C GLY A 24 6.45 2.20 4.54
N LYS A 25 6.01 2.28 5.80
CA LYS A 25 5.60 1.13 6.62
C LYS A 25 4.33 0.45 6.08
N LEU A 26 3.33 1.21 5.62
CA LEU A 26 2.12 0.65 5.02
C LEU A 26 2.43 -0.02 3.68
N LYS A 27 3.27 0.61 2.84
CA LYS A 27 3.73 0.03 1.57
C LYS A 27 4.47 -1.30 1.80
N GLN A 28 5.28 -1.36 2.86
CA GLN A 28 6.01 -2.57 3.22
C GLN A 28 5.05 -3.69 3.65
N LYS A 29 4.04 -3.41 4.48
CA LYS A 29 3.01 -4.39 4.86
C LYS A 29 2.22 -4.92 3.66
N ILE A 30 1.72 -4.03 2.80
CA ILE A 30 0.97 -4.43 1.59
C ILE A 30 1.83 -5.33 0.69
N ARG A 31 3.13 -5.03 0.58
CA ARG A 31 4.06 -5.85 -0.18
C ARG A 31 4.26 -7.23 0.44
N GLU A 32 4.45 -7.31 1.75
CA GLU A 32 4.58 -8.58 2.47
C GLU A 32 3.33 -9.46 2.27
N GLU A 33 2.14 -8.88 2.44
CA GLU A 33 0.87 -9.58 2.19
C GLU A 33 0.73 -10.04 0.73
N ALA A 34 1.12 -9.20 -0.23
CA ALA A 34 1.10 -9.55 -1.66
C ALA A 34 2.10 -10.67 -2.01
N GLU A 35 3.27 -10.71 -1.36
CA GLU A 35 4.25 -11.79 -1.50
C GLU A 35 3.76 -13.10 -0.84
N GLU A 36 3.08 -13.02 0.30
CA GLU A 36 2.45 -14.18 0.97
C GLU A 36 1.32 -14.78 0.15
N LEU A 37 0.51 -13.93 -0.49
CA LEU A 37 -0.59 -14.33 -1.36
C LEU A 37 -0.12 -14.72 -2.78
N ASN A 38 1.21 -14.80 -3.02
CA ASN A 38 1.83 -15.13 -4.30
C ASN A 38 1.44 -14.20 -5.47
N PHE A 39 0.96 -12.98 -5.17
CA PHE A 39 0.71 -11.94 -6.18
C PHE A 39 2.01 -11.27 -6.65
N LEU A 40 3.06 -11.31 -5.82
CA LEU A 40 4.39 -10.79 -6.15
C LEU A 40 5.48 -11.82 -5.85
N PRO A 41 6.57 -11.84 -6.64
CA PRO A 41 7.73 -12.65 -6.31
C PRO A 41 8.35 -12.17 -4.99
N LYS A 42 8.69 -13.10 -4.11
CA LYS A 42 9.34 -12.80 -2.83
C LYS A 42 10.61 -12.02 -3.09
N THR A 43 10.70 -10.83 -2.50
CA THR A 43 11.92 -10.03 -2.61
C THR A 43 12.76 -10.17 -1.36
N ALA A 44 14.09 -10.26 -1.54
CA ALA A 44 15.01 -10.37 -0.42
C ALA A 44 14.85 -9.13 0.47
N LYS A 45 14.41 -9.32 1.71
CA LYS A 45 14.36 -8.25 2.69
C LYS A 45 15.79 -7.80 2.96
N LEU A 46 16.08 -6.50 2.79
CA LEU A 46 17.35 -5.93 3.25
C LEU A 46 17.46 -6.25 4.76
N PRO A 47 18.55 -6.89 5.21
CA PRO A 47 18.76 -7.12 6.63
C PRO A 47 18.81 -5.76 7.32
N VAL A 48 17.90 -5.55 8.27
CA VAL A 48 17.92 -4.41 9.19
C VAL A 48 19.20 -4.40 10.01
#